data_AF-A0A2M7ETX7-F1
#
_entry.id   AF-A0A2M7ETX7-F1
#
_cell.length_a   1.000
_cell.length_b   1.000
_cell.length_c   1.000
_cell.angle_alpha   90.00
_cell.angle_beta   90.00
_cell.angle_gamma   90.00
#
_symmetry.space_group_name_H-M   'P 1'
#
loop_
_entity.id
_entity.type
_entity.pdbx_description
1 polymer ?
#
loop_
_entity_poly.entity_id
_entity_poly.type
_entity_poly.pdbx_seq_one_letter_code
_entity_poly.pdbx_strand_id
1 'polypeptide(L)' 'MTRLTQREMLTLASRGLGKVDLWGRRGVTLLSMDESEAMACALVVLGLVATPPGADAPELLIVETEKEVLK' A
#
# COMPACT_ATOMS: atom_id res chain seq x y z
N MET A 1 13.79 -9.02 -0.19
CA MET A 1 12.58 -8.59 -0.93
C MET A 1 12.29 -9.61 -2.01
N THR A 2 11.28 -10.44 -1.79
CA THR A 2 10.78 -11.33 -2.84
C THR A 2 9.91 -10.49 -3.77
N ARG A 3 10.10 -10.56 -5.10
CA ARG A 3 9.21 -9.86 -6.03
C ARG A 3 7.82 -10.47 -5.94
N LEU A 4 6.86 -9.72 -5.40
CA LEU A 4 5.45 -10.09 -5.44
C LEU A 4 4.89 -9.79 -6.82
N THR A 5 4.03 -10.67 -7.34
CA THR A 5 3.14 -10.29 -8.45
C THR A 5 2.11 -9.27 -7.95
N GLN A 6 1.54 -8.48 -8.86
CA GLN A 6 0.48 -7.51 -8.51
C GLN A 6 -0.70 -8.17 -7.78
N ARG A 7 -1.07 -9.40 -8.19
CA ARG A 7 -2.14 -10.16 -7.55
C ARG A 7 -1.80 -10.57 -6.13
N GLU A 8 -0.58 -11.07 -5.88
CA GLU A 8 -0.14 -11.47 -4.54
C GLU A 8 -0.07 -10.26 -3.61
N MET A 9 0.49 -9.15 -4.09
CA MET A 9 0.53 -7.87 -3.38
C MET A 9 -0.89 -7.43 -2.97
N LEU A 10 -1.84 -7.34 -3.91
CA LEU A 10 -3.20 -6.90 -3.59
C LEU A 10 -3.93 -7.88 -2.66
N THR A 11 -3.65 -9.18 -2.78
CA THR A 11 -4.25 -10.21 -1.89
C THR A 11 -3.76 -10.05 -0.46
N LEU A 12 -2.46 -9.83 -0.25
CA LEU A 12 -1.88 -9.61 1.07
C LEU A 12 -2.36 -8.28 1.66
N ALA A 13 -2.34 -7.21 0.87
CA ALA A 13 -2.84 -5.90 1.31
C ALA A 13 -4.32 -5.95 1.72
N SER A 14 -5.16 -6.64 0.95
CA SER A 14 -6.59 -6.84 1.26
C SER A 14 -6.80 -7.58 2.59
N ARG A 15 -6.00 -8.61 2.87
CA ARG A 15 -6.04 -9.34 4.15
C ARG A 15 -5.62 -8.46 5.33
N GLY A 16 -4.52 -7.73 5.18
CA GLY A 16 -4.06 -6.78 6.19
C GLY A 16 -5.11 -5.71 6.50
N LEU A 17 -5.71 -5.12 5.45
CA LEU A 17 -6.78 -4.14 5.58
C LEU A 17 -7.99 -4.70 6.34
N GLY A 18 -8.39 -5.94 6.07
CA GLY A 18 -9.48 -6.59 6.81
C GLY A 18 -9.21 -6.72 8.31
N LYS A 19 -7.96 -6.92 8.73
CA LYS A 19 -7.60 -6.93 10.16
C LYS A 19 -7.77 -5.55 10.79
N VAL A 20 -7.31 -4.51 10.10
CA VAL A 20 -7.40 -3.11 10.55
C VAL A 20 -8.85 -2.67 10.64
N ASP A 21 -9.67 -3.03 9.65
CA ASP A 21 -11.11 -2.72 9.63
C ASP A 21 -11.85 -3.39 10.80
N LEU A 22 -11.62 -4.69 11.01
CA LEU A 22 -12.31 -5.46 12.05
C LEU A 22 -11.88 -5.11 13.48
N TRP A 23 -10.59 -4.86 13.72
CA TRP A 23 -10.03 -4.71 15.07
C TRP A 23 -9.40 -3.33 15.35
N GLY A 24 -9.52 -2.38 14.42
CA GLY A 24 -8.98 -1.02 14.56
C GLY A 24 -7.49 -1.00 14.88
N ARG A 25 -7.12 -0.23 15.92
CA ARG A 25 -5.71 -0.11 16.39
C ARG A 25 -5.06 -1.45 16.71
N ARG A 26 -5.82 -2.42 17.22
CA ARG A 26 -5.30 -3.77 17.47
C ARG A 26 -4.98 -4.49 16.16
N GLY A 27 -5.83 -4.33 15.15
CA GLY A 27 -5.59 -4.85 13.81
C GLY A 27 -4.26 -4.37 13.22
N VAL A 28 -3.92 -3.08 13.41
CA VAL A 28 -2.64 -2.51 12.97
C VAL A 28 -1.44 -3.24 13.58
N THR A 29 -1.50 -3.57 14.88
CA THR A 29 -0.41 -4.29 15.57
C THR A 29 -0.31 -5.78 15.20
N LEU A 30 -1.31 -6.31 14.48
CA LEU A 30 -1.39 -7.71 14.05
C LEU A 30 -1.04 -7.89 12.56
N LEU A 31 -0.63 -6.82 11.88
CA LEU A 31 -0.13 -6.89 10.51
C LEU A 31 1.19 -7.66 10.49
N SER A 32 1.33 -8.59 9.55
CA SER A 32 2.64 -9.16 9.25
C SER A 32 3.50 -8.14 8.49
N MET A 33 4.81 -8.39 8.45
CA MET A 33 5.72 -7.60 7.61
C MET A 33 5.30 -7.65 6.14
N ASP A 34 4.94 -8.83 5.62
CA ASP A 34 4.50 -9.00 4.23
C ASP A 34 3.21 -8.25 3.92
N GLU A 35 2.24 -8.23 4.84
CA GLU A 35 1.01 -7.45 4.68
C GLU A 35 1.30 -5.95 4.68
N SER A 36 2.19 -5.51 5.58
CA SER A 36 2.59 -4.10 5.68
C SER A 36 3.33 -3.63 4.42
N GLU A 37 4.28 -4.42 3.93
CA GLU A 37 5.03 -4.15 2.70
C GLU A 37 4.09 -4.14 1.49
N ALA A 38 3.19 -5.13 1.39
CA ALA A 38 2.21 -5.19 0.31
C ALA A 38 1.25 -4.00 0.31
N MET A 39 0.81 -3.52 1.49
CA MET A 39 0.00 -2.29 1.60
C MET A 39 0.78 -1.07 1.15
N ALA A 40 2.06 -0.92 1.54
CA ALA A 40 2.90 0.18 1.09
C ALA A 40 3.09 0.16 -0.44
N CYS A 41 3.36 -1.01 -1.03
CA CYS A 41 3.46 -1.16 -2.48
C CYS A 41 2.13 -0.84 -3.19
N ALA A 42 1.00 -1.28 -2.63
CA ALA A 42 -0.32 -0.99 -3.19
C ALA A 42 -0.61 0.51 -3.22
N LEU A 43 -0.22 1.26 -2.19
CA LEU A 43 -0.37 2.72 -2.16
C LEU A 43 0.44 3.41 -3.27
N VAL A 44 1.67 2.98 -3.51
CA VAL A 44 2.51 3.50 -4.60
C VAL A 44 1.87 3.21 -5.96
N VAL A 45 1.36 2.00 -6.19
CA VAL A 45 0.66 1.63 -7.44
C VAL A 45 -0.61 2.46 -7.65
N LEU A 46 -1.29 2.85 -6.57
CA LEU A 46 -2.47 3.72 -6.60
C LEU A 46 -2.11 5.21 -6.74
N GLY A 47 -0.82 5.56 -6.83
CA GLY A 47 -0.35 6.92 -7.10
C GLY A 47 0.00 7.73 -5.86
N LEU A 48 0.07 7.14 -4.67
CA LEU A 48 0.48 7.86 -3.46
C LEU A 48 1.95 8.26 -3.56
N VAL A 49 2.23 9.56 -3.40
CA VAL A 49 3.59 10.09 -3.36
C VAL A 49 4.19 9.84 -1.97
N ALA A 50 5.28 9.09 -1.91
CA ALA A 50 6.00 8.84 -0.68
C ALA A 50 6.66 10.13 -0.18
N THR A 51 6.40 10.51 1.07
CA THR A 51 7.11 11.60 1.75
C THR A 51 8.36 11.02 2.44
N PRO A 52 9.58 11.49 2.10
CA PRO A 52 10.79 11.04 2.78
C PRO A 52 10.78 11.38 4.28
N PRO A 53 11.45 10.59 5.14
CA PRO A 53 11.57 10.91 6.56
C PRO A 53 12.20 12.28 6.78
N GLY A 54 11.51 13.15 7.53
CA GLY A 54 11.97 14.50 7.84
C GLY A 54 11.72 15.55 6.76
N ALA A 55 11.13 15.18 5.62
CA ALA A 55 10.65 16.12 4.62
C ALA A 55 9.19 16.55 4.91
N ASP A 56 8.83 17.72 4.41
CA ASP A 56 7.44 18.15 4.36
C ASP A 56 6.65 17.32 3.35
N ALA A 57 5.35 17.11 3.62
CA ALA A 57 4.46 16.45 2.68
C ALA A 57 4.35 17.26 1.37
N PRO A 58 4.31 16.61 0.19
CA PRO A 58 4.14 17.30 -1.07
C PRO A 58 2.73 17.92 -1.16
N GLU A 59 2.61 19.02 -1.92
CA GLU A 59 1.31 19.67 -2.15
C GLU A 59 0.29 18.74 -2.83
N LEU A 60 0.78 17.84 -3.70
CA LEU A 60 -0.01 16.80 -4.36
C LEU A 60 0.36 15.42 -3.80
N LEU A 61 -0.59 14.78 -3.12
CA LEU A 61 -0.38 13.47 -2.47
C LEU A 61 -0.67 12.28 -3.39
N ILE A 62 -1.53 12.45 -4.39
CA ILE A 62 -1.88 11.40 -5.35
C ILE A 62 -1.64 11.95 -6.75
N VAL A 63 -0.78 11.27 -7.51
CA VAL A 63 -0.56 11.54 -8.93
C VAL A 63 -1.34 10.54 -9.76
N GLU A 64 -2.00 10.99 -10.84
CA GLU A 64 -2.65 10.08 -11.77
C GLU A 64 -1.59 9.15 -12.36
N THR A 65 -1.72 7.85 -12.10
CA THR A 65 -0.93 6.86 -12.81
C THR A 65 -1.59 6.71 -14.18
N GLU A 66 -0.89 7.12 -15.25
CA GLU A 66 -1.35 6.82 -16.60
C GLU A 66 -1.54 5.30 -16.69
N LYS A 67 -2.80 4.85 -16.72
CA LYS A 67 -3.11 3.49 -17.09
C LYS A 67 -2.75 3.37 -18.56
N GLU A 68 -1.61 2.77 -18.85
CA GLU A 68 -1.41 2.13 -20.15
C GLU A 68 -2.55 1.11 -20.29
N VAL A 69 -3.58 1.50 -21.02
CA VAL A 69 -4.65 0.61 -21.47
C VAL A 69 -3.96 -0.37 -22.42
N LEU A 70 -3.52 -1.50 -21.86
CA LEU A 70 -3.19 -2.69 -22.63
C LEU A 70 -4.43 -3.02 -23.48
N LYS A 71 -4.35 -2.66 -24.76
CA LYS A 71 -5.28 -3.07 -25.81
C LYS A 71 -5.13 -4.56 -26.09
#